data_AF-A0A958VQH7-F1
#
_entry.id   AF-A0A958VQH7-F1
#
_cell.length_a   1.000
_cell.length_b   1.000
_cell.length_c   1.000
_cell.angle_alpha   90.00
_cell.angle_beta   90.00
_cell.angle_gamma   90.00
#
_symmetry.space_group_name_H-M   'P 1'
#
loop_
_entity.id
_entity.type
_entity.pdbx_description
1 polymer ?
#
loop_
_entity_poly.entity_id
_entity_poly.type
_entity_poly.pdbx_seq_one_letter_code
_entity_poly.pdbx_strand_id
1 'polypeptide(L)'
;MYIKEQLIDKIKRAFEGQTLDDGIGLWEAQGIDDRLTQDECKRLRIKDEKEDWNKIPVIDLYKCSSSFSFFDAKGMRFHLPIFMLLALGVFRSEERELEKNGLLKSTIEPDIEFHLLYGLKYLNRKDETGKRTLEYHNERFSLLTSLQLQSIVEFLKYRISEIKEYSSKEVKMNASGMNDDDIIQLEKGVEYWTKKMIIAN
;
A
#
# COMPACT_ATOMS: atom_id res chain seq x y z
N MET A 1 -16.98 -5.62 14.40
CA MET A 1 -16.11 -4.49 14.78
C MET A 1 -14.69 -4.91 14.45
N TYR A 2 -14.02 -4.26 13.50
CA TYR A 2 -12.60 -4.54 13.25
C TYR A 2 -11.78 -3.84 14.32
N ILE A 3 -10.99 -4.60 15.08
CA ILE A 3 -10.10 -4.03 16.09
C ILE A 3 -8.79 -3.72 15.39
N LYS A 4 -8.46 -2.42 15.30
CA LYS A 4 -7.31 -1.89 14.57
C LYS A 4 -6.00 -2.56 15.01
N GLU A 5 -5.84 -2.75 16.32
CA GLU A 5 -4.67 -3.37 16.94
C GLU A 5 -4.50 -4.82 16.50
N GLN A 6 -5.61 -5.59 16.42
CA GLN A 6 -5.58 -6.96 15.94
C GLN A 6 -5.20 -7.04 14.46
N LEU A 7 -5.65 -6.09 13.64
CA LEU A 7 -5.26 -5.99 12.24
C LEU A 7 -3.77 -5.69 12.08
N ILE A 8 -3.25 -4.72 12.86
CA ILE A 8 -1.81 -4.39 12.88
C ILE A 8 -0.98 -5.65 13.18
N ASP A 9 -1.36 -6.41 14.21
CA ASP A 9 -0.63 -7.62 14.58
C ASP A 9 -0.71 -8.71 13.51
N LYS A 10 -1.83 -8.81 12.79
CA LYS A 10 -1.99 -9.75 11.68
C LYS A 10 -1.12 -9.37 10.48
N ILE A 11 -1.07 -8.08 10.13
CA ILE A 11 -0.19 -7.57 9.07
C ILE A 11 1.26 -7.88 9.43
N LYS A 12 1.71 -7.54 10.65
CA LYS A 12 3.08 -7.82 11.09
C LYS A 12 3.43 -9.31 10.99
N ARG A 13 2.56 -10.19 11.45
CA ARG A 13 2.76 -11.65 11.39
C ARG A 13 2.76 -12.20 9.96
N ALA A 14 1.86 -11.73 9.10
CA ALA A 14 1.76 -12.21 7.72
C ALA A 14 3.00 -11.88 6.86
N PHE A 15 3.76 -10.85 7.25
CA PHE A 15 4.96 -10.40 6.55
C PHE A 15 6.23 -10.59 7.38
N GLU A 16 6.19 -11.32 8.50
CA GLU A 16 7.35 -11.57 9.34
C GLU A 16 8.45 -12.32 8.56
N GLY A 17 9.71 -11.89 8.74
CA GLY A 17 10.88 -12.53 8.13
C GLY A 17 11.02 -12.32 6.62
N GLN A 18 10.22 -11.43 6.02
CA GLN A 18 10.33 -11.14 4.59
C GLN A 18 11.49 -10.20 4.29
N THR A 19 12.38 -10.64 3.40
CA THR A 19 13.50 -9.88 2.84
C THR A 19 13.15 -9.33 1.45
N LEU A 20 13.89 -8.32 0.99
CA LEU A 20 13.73 -7.72 -0.33
C LEU A 20 14.33 -8.60 -1.44
N ASP A 21 15.36 -9.38 -1.11
CA ASP A 21 16.20 -10.13 -2.05
C ASP A 21 16.75 -9.22 -3.17
N ASP A 22 16.55 -9.61 -4.43
CA ASP A 22 16.82 -8.87 -5.66
C ASP A 22 15.63 -8.02 -6.13
N GLY A 23 14.55 -7.94 -5.34
CA GLY A 23 13.39 -7.10 -5.63
C GLY A 23 13.70 -5.61 -5.64
N ILE A 24 12.90 -4.82 -6.33
CA ILE A 24 13.11 -3.36 -6.45
C ILE A 24 12.89 -2.69 -5.09
N GLY A 25 13.93 -1.98 -4.62
CA GLY A 25 13.91 -1.26 -3.34
C GLY A 25 13.20 0.09 -3.40
N LEU A 26 12.94 0.71 -2.25
CA LEU A 26 12.24 1.99 -2.13
C LEU A 26 12.94 3.13 -2.88
N TRP A 27 14.21 3.37 -2.59
CA TRP A 27 15.03 4.39 -3.23
C TRP A 27 15.35 4.03 -4.68
N GLU A 28 15.55 2.75 -4.99
CA GLU A 28 15.70 2.30 -6.37
C GLU A 28 14.46 2.63 -7.22
N ALA A 29 13.26 2.33 -6.71
CA ALA A 29 11.99 2.67 -7.35
C ALA A 29 11.81 4.17 -7.53
N GLN A 30 12.22 5.00 -6.56
CA GLN A 30 12.23 6.45 -6.72
C GLN A 30 13.13 6.89 -7.86
N GLY A 31 14.31 6.27 -8.01
CA GLY A 31 15.21 6.54 -9.13
C GLY A 31 14.59 6.19 -10.49
N ILE A 32 13.79 5.11 -10.55
CA ILE A 32 13.06 4.73 -11.77
C ILE A 32 12.00 5.79 -12.11
N ASP A 33 11.24 6.26 -11.12
CA ASP A 33 10.25 7.33 -11.30
C ASP A 33 10.89 8.64 -11.80
N ASP A 34 12.03 8.99 -11.19
CA ASP A 34 12.85 10.15 -11.55
C ASP A 34 13.55 10.00 -12.92
N ARG A 35 13.38 8.85 -13.60
CA ARG A 35 13.99 8.50 -14.89
C ARG A 35 15.51 8.56 -14.88
N LEU A 36 16.12 8.19 -13.76
CA LEU A 36 17.56 8.10 -13.65
C LEU A 36 18.12 6.94 -14.48
N THR A 37 19.42 6.97 -14.73
CA THR A 37 20.12 5.88 -15.39
C THR A 37 20.18 4.64 -14.50
N GLN A 38 20.40 3.47 -15.11
CA GLN A 38 20.53 2.21 -14.36
C GLN A 38 21.62 2.27 -13.28
N ASP A 39 22.75 2.93 -13.54
CA ASP A 39 23.83 3.04 -12.57
C ASP A 39 23.50 4.02 -11.42
N GLU A 40 22.69 5.04 -11.68
CA GLU A 40 22.16 5.92 -10.62
C GLU A 40 21.13 5.18 -9.75
N CYS A 41 20.23 4.38 -10.35
CA CYS A 41 19.31 3.52 -9.60
C CYS A 41 20.08 2.50 -8.73
N LYS A 42 21.16 1.90 -9.24
CA LYS A 42 22.03 1.02 -8.43
C LYS A 42 22.65 1.75 -7.24
N ARG A 43 23.02 3.02 -7.39
CA ARG A 43 23.54 3.83 -6.26
C ARG A 43 22.47 4.12 -5.23
N LEU A 44 21.23 4.40 -5.68
CA LEU A 44 20.10 4.58 -4.78
C LEU A 44 19.76 3.28 -4.05
N ARG A 45 19.83 2.13 -4.73
CA ARG A 45 19.63 0.80 -4.14
C ARG A 45 20.52 0.53 -2.93
N ILE A 46 21.71 1.13 -2.85
CA ILE A 46 22.62 0.99 -1.69
C ILE A 46 21.93 1.49 -0.40
N LYS A 47 21.07 2.50 -0.50
CA LYS A 47 20.34 3.09 0.64
C LYS A 47 19.17 2.24 1.11
N ASP A 48 18.69 1.30 0.29
CA ASP A 48 17.50 0.51 0.63
C ASP A 48 17.77 -0.42 1.79
N GLU A 49 16.82 -0.46 2.73
CA GLU A 49 16.66 -1.56 3.68
C GLU A 49 16.20 -2.81 2.92
N LYS A 50 16.79 -3.97 3.24
CA LYS A 50 16.62 -5.22 2.48
C LYS A 50 16.28 -6.42 3.34
N GLU A 51 16.52 -6.33 4.64
CA GLU A 51 16.45 -7.46 5.57
C GLU A 51 15.17 -7.41 6.41
N ASP A 52 14.74 -6.21 6.80
CA ASP A 52 13.56 -6.03 7.65
C ASP A 52 12.77 -4.79 7.24
N TRP A 53 11.64 -5.02 6.58
CA TRP A 53 10.74 -3.97 6.13
C TRP A 53 10.25 -3.05 7.26
N ASN A 54 10.26 -3.49 8.52
CA ASN A 54 9.88 -2.64 9.66
C ASN A 54 10.93 -1.57 10.00
N LYS A 55 12.15 -1.68 9.48
CA LYS A 55 13.24 -0.73 9.73
C LYS A 55 13.31 0.40 8.71
N ILE A 56 12.46 0.39 7.70
CA ILE A 56 12.37 1.48 6.72
C ILE A 56 11.94 2.77 7.47
N PRO A 57 12.73 3.85 7.41
CA PRO A 57 12.38 5.10 8.07
C PRO A 57 11.08 5.69 7.51
N VAL A 58 10.20 6.21 8.37
CA VAL A 58 8.91 6.80 7.94
C VAL A 58 9.14 7.95 6.97
N ILE A 59 10.17 8.78 7.21
CA ILE A 59 10.53 9.88 6.31
C ILE A 59 10.84 9.41 4.89
N ASP A 60 11.40 8.21 4.72
CA ASP A 60 11.74 7.68 3.40
C ASP A 60 10.48 7.23 2.65
N LEU A 61 9.45 6.73 3.34
CA LEU A 61 8.15 6.42 2.72
C LEU A 61 7.51 7.66 2.08
N TYR A 62 7.67 8.83 2.70
CA TYR A 62 7.16 10.09 2.15
C TYR A 62 8.03 10.62 1.01
N LYS A 63 9.36 10.59 1.17
CA LYS A 63 10.29 11.00 0.12
C LYS A 63 10.19 10.14 -1.12
N CYS A 64 9.84 8.87 -0.94
CA CYS A 64 9.72 7.87 -1.98
C CYS A 64 8.26 7.48 -2.25
N SER A 65 7.30 8.38 -2.02
CA SER A 65 5.86 8.07 -2.08
C SER A 65 5.38 7.56 -3.43
N SER A 66 6.03 7.91 -4.54
CA SER A 66 5.69 7.40 -5.88
C SER A 66 6.23 5.99 -6.16
N SER A 67 7.17 5.50 -5.34
CA SER A 67 7.89 4.23 -5.55
C SER A 67 6.97 3.01 -5.60
N PHE A 68 5.82 3.08 -4.93
CA PHE A 68 4.80 2.03 -4.95
C PHE A 68 4.31 1.69 -6.38
N SER A 69 4.41 2.64 -7.31
CA SER A 69 4.09 2.41 -8.72
C SER A 69 5.13 1.55 -9.46
N PHE A 70 6.34 1.38 -8.94
CA PHE A 70 7.48 0.82 -9.66
C PHE A 70 8.05 -0.47 -9.08
N PHE A 71 7.57 -0.91 -7.92
CA PHE A 71 7.98 -2.20 -7.37
C PHE A 71 7.66 -3.36 -8.32
N ASP A 72 8.56 -4.33 -8.37
CA ASP A 72 8.29 -5.65 -8.92
C ASP A 72 7.59 -6.53 -7.86
N ALA A 73 7.39 -7.82 -8.15
CA ALA A 73 6.66 -8.70 -7.25
C ALA A 73 7.33 -8.87 -5.87
N LYS A 74 8.67 -8.88 -5.83
CA LYS A 74 9.44 -9.01 -4.59
C LYS A 74 9.45 -7.71 -3.80
N GLY A 75 9.72 -6.58 -4.47
CA GLY A 75 9.62 -5.25 -3.90
C GLY A 75 8.22 -4.98 -3.33
N MET A 76 7.17 -5.37 -4.04
CA MET A 76 5.80 -5.21 -3.56
C MET A 76 5.55 -6.03 -2.30
N ARG A 77 5.93 -7.32 -2.28
CA ARG A 77 5.78 -8.18 -1.09
C ARG A 77 6.52 -7.61 0.12
N PHE A 78 7.73 -7.06 -0.07
CA PHE A 78 8.54 -6.51 1.00
C PHE A 78 7.98 -5.19 1.57
N HIS A 79 7.59 -4.25 0.71
CA HIS A 79 7.18 -2.90 1.16
C HIS A 79 5.70 -2.78 1.52
N LEU A 80 4.82 -3.61 0.95
CA LEU A 80 3.38 -3.56 1.21
C LEU A 80 3.00 -3.43 2.70
N PRO A 81 3.55 -4.23 3.65
CA PRO A 81 3.12 -4.15 5.04
C PRO A 81 3.38 -2.78 5.68
N ILE A 82 4.53 -2.14 5.43
CA ILE A 82 4.81 -0.84 6.08
C ILE A 82 3.87 0.25 5.58
N PHE A 83 3.50 0.24 4.29
CA PHE A 83 2.52 1.17 3.75
C PHE A 83 1.11 0.90 4.30
N MET A 84 0.72 -0.36 4.53
CA MET A 84 -0.55 -0.66 5.21
C MET A 84 -0.54 -0.13 6.66
N LEU A 85 0.58 -0.28 7.38
CA LEU A 85 0.71 0.23 8.75
C LEU A 85 0.71 1.77 8.78
N LEU A 86 1.32 2.42 7.78
CA LEU A 86 1.29 3.86 7.58
C LEU A 86 -0.15 4.36 7.39
N ALA A 87 -0.92 3.74 6.50
CA ALA A 87 -2.33 4.07 6.27
C ALA A 87 -3.24 3.78 7.49
N LEU A 88 -2.85 2.82 8.32
CA LEU A 88 -3.47 2.61 9.63
C LEU A 88 -2.99 3.64 10.66
N GLY A 89 -2.15 4.61 10.33
CA GLY A 89 -1.67 5.63 11.27
C GLY A 89 -0.84 5.08 12.43
N VAL A 90 -0.13 3.95 12.22
CA VAL A 90 0.80 3.40 13.23
C VAL A 90 1.93 4.39 13.56
N PHE A 91 2.34 5.19 12.57
CA PHE A 91 3.47 6.10 12.67
C PHE A 91 3.07 7.55 13.00
N ARG A 92 1.82 7.82 13.38
CA ARG A 92 1.28 9.18 13.64
C ARG A 92 2.12 10.02 14.59
N SER A 93 2.71 9.43 15.62
CA SER A 93 3.58 10.16 16.55
C SER A 93 4.91 10.55 15.92
N GLU A 94 5.50 9.66 15.11
CA GLU A 94 6.74 9.93 14.37
C GLU A 94 6.52 10.97 13.26
N GLU A 95 5.42 10.84 12.51
CA GLU A 95 4.98 11.82 11.51
C GLU A 95 4.93 13.24 12.09
N ARG A 96 4.26 13.41 13.24
CA ARG A 96 4.15 14.72 13.93
C ARG A 96 5.51 15.29 14.35
N GLU A 97 6.42 14.44 14.82
CA GLU A 97 7.76 14.90 15.19
C GLU A 97 8.58 15.29 13.96
N LEU A 98 8.45 14.57 12.84
CA LEU A 98 9.07 14.95 11.57
C LEU A 98 8.53 16.28 11.04
N GLU A 99 7.21 16.49 11.11
CA GLU A 99 6.56 17.77 10.75
C GLU A 99 7.06 18.92 11.62
N LYS A 100 7.06 18.74 12.94
CA LYS A 100 7.53 19.74 13.91
C LYS A 100 8.99 20.15 13.67
N ASN A 101 9.82 19.21 13.23
CA ASN A 101 11.22 19.45 12.88
C ASN A 101 11.42 19.96 11.44
N GLY A 102 10.35 20.19 10.68
CA GLY A 102 10.41 20.69 9.31
C GLY A 102 10.96 19.69 8.29
N LEU A 103 11.04 18.41 8.67
CA LEU A 103 11.54 17.32 7.84
C LEU A 103 10.46 16.72 6.93
N LEU A 104 9.19 16.88 7.32
CA LEU A 104 8.02 16.55 6.51
C LEU A 104 7.27 17.84 6.16
N LYS A 105 7.19 18.16 4.86
CA LYS A 105 6.57 19.41 4.36
C LYS A 105 5.18 19.22 3.74
N SER A 106 4.82 18.00 3.39
CA SER A 106 3.61 17.65 2.65
C SER A 106 2.87 16.52 3.36
N THR A 107 1.56 16.70 3.50
CA THR A 107 0.61 15.81 4.19
C THR A 107 0.03 14.73 3.27
N ILE A 108 0.56 14.57 2.04
CA ILE A 108 0.07 13.55 1.12
C ILE A 108 0.69 12.23 1.55
N GLU A 109 -0.04 11.52 2.40
CA GLU A 109 0.21 10.14 2.76
C GLU A 109 0.22 9.29 1.48
N PRO A 110 1.20 8.37 1.31
CA PRO A 110 1.18 7.40 0.21
C PRO A 110 -0.16 6.64 0.15
N ASP A 111 -0.88 6.77 -0.96
CA ASP A 111 -2.24 6.21 -1.14
C ASP A 111 -2.16 4.72 -1.50
N ILE A 112 -2.11 3.87 -0.47
CA ILE A 112 -2.06 2.42 -0.66
C ILE A 112 -3.37 1.87 -1.26
N GLU A 113 -4.53 2.43 -0.92
CA GLU A 113 -5.82 2.02 -1.48
C GLU A 113 -5.84 2.20 -3.00
N PHE A 114 -5.34 3.32 -3.52
CA PHE A 114 -5.19 3.51 -4.95
C PHE A 114 -4.42 2.34 -5.58
N HIS A 115 -3.29 1.94 -5.02
CA HIS A 115 -2.47 0.86 -5.59
C HIS A 115 -3.12 -0.52 -5.48
N LEU A 116 -3.84 -0.79 -4.40
CA LEU A 116 -4.60 -2.03 -4.20
C LEU A 116 -5.81 -2.14 -5.14
N LEU A 117 -6.33 -1.01 -5.63
CA LEU A 117 -7.56 -0.96 -6.43
C LEU A 117 -7.32 -0.59 -7.90
N TYR A 118 -6.16 -0.02 -8.24
CA TYR A 118 -5.93 0.59 -9.56
C TYR A 118 -6.18 -0.37 -10.72
N GLY A 119 -5.67 -1.59 -10.62
CA GLY A 119 -5.83 -2.60 -11.67
C GLY A 119 -7.28 -3.04 -11.88
N LEU A 120 -8.13 -2.92 -10.87
CA LEU A 120 -9.51 -3.41 -10.91
C LEU A 120 -10.36 -2.60 -11.89
N LYS A 121 -10.01 -1.33 -12.14
CA LYS A 121 -10.62 -0.46 -13.16
C LYS A 121 -10.51 -1.05 -14.57
N TYR A 122 -9.57 -1.97 -14.78
CA TYR A 122 -9.24 -2.57 -16.07
C TYR A 122 -9.70 -4.01 -16.23
N LEU A 123 -10.39 -4.61 -15.23
CA LEU A 123 -10.84 -6.02 -15.28
C LEU A 123 -11.66 -6.36 -16.52
N ASN A 124 -12.49 -5.43 -17.00
CA ASN A 124 -13.37 -5.63 -18.16
C ASN A 124 -12.87 -4.94 -19.43
N ARG A 125 -11.68 -4.33 -19.40
CA ARG A 125 -11.11 -3.62 -20.55
C ARG A 125 -10.48 -4.64 -21.51
N LYS A 126 -10.86 -4.56 -22.79
CA LYS A 126 -10.39 -5.48 -23.84
C LYS A 126 -9.28 -4.89 -24.72
N ASP A 127 -9.04 -3.58 -24.60
CA ASP A 127 -7.96 -2.90 -25.30
C ASP A 127 -6.59 -3.27 -24.72
N GLU A 128 -5.55 -3.12 -25.52
CA GLU A 128 -4.18 -3.53 -25.18
C GLU A 128 -3.67 -2.82 -23.90
N THR A 129 -3.94 -1.52 -23.78
CA THR A 129 -3.60 -0.73 -22.60
C THR A 129 -4.25 -1.29 -21.34
N GLY A 130 -5.53 -1.65 -21.40
CA GLY A 130 -6.24 -2.23 -20.26
C GLY A 130 -5.67 -3.60 -19.86
N LYS A 131 -5.41 -4.47 -20.83
CA LYS A 131 -4.79 -5.78 -20.59
C LYS A 131 -3.42 -5.65 -19.93
N ARG A 132 -2.53 -4.83 -20.50
CA ARG A 132 -1.18 -4.60 -19.97
C ARG A 132 -1.21 -4.03 -18.56
N THR A 133 -2.14 -3.12 -18.27
CA THR A 133 -2.28 -2.51 -16.94
C THR A 133 -2.74 -3.54 -15.91
N LEU A 134 -3.69 -4.39 -16.28
CA LEU A 134 -4.17 -5.47 -15.41
C LEU A 134 -3.10 -6.55 -15.21
N GLU A 135 -2.37 -6.93 -16.25
CA GLU A 135 -1.24 -7.86 -16.18
C GLU A 135 -0.17 -7.34 -15.23
N TYR A 136 0.27 -6.09 -15.41
CA TYR A 136 1.23 -5.43 -14.52
C TYR A 136 0.75 -5.37 -13.07
N HIS A 137 -0.53 -5.04 -12.84
CA HIS A 137 -1.10 -5.07 -11.50
C HIS A 137 -1.04 -6.48 -10.90
N ASN A 138 -1.47 -7.52 -11.63
CA ASN A 138 -1.42 -8.90 -11.14
C ASN A 138 0.01 -9.38 -10.85
N GLU A 139 0.97 -9.05 -11.71
CA GLU A 139 2.36 -9.46 -11.60
C GLU A 139 2.98 -8.96 -10.29
N ARG A 140 2.79 -7.68 -9.96
CA ARG A 140 3.36 -7.10 -8.73
C ARG A 140 2.82 -7.73 -7.46
N PHE A 141 1.62 -8.28 -7.46
CA PHE A 141 1.04 -8.95 -6.30
C PHE A 141 1.13 -10.49 -6.38
N SER A 142 1.86 -11.03 -7.35
CA SER A 142 1.89 -12.47 -7.65
C SER A 142 2.59 -13.33 -6.59
N LEU A 143 3.49 -12.76 -5.79
CA LEU A 143 4.25 -13.46 -4.76
C LEU A 143 3.61 -13.43 -3.36
N LEU A 144 2.42 -12.84 -3.24
CA LEU A 144 1.72 -12.78 -1.96
C LEU A 144 1.14 -14.14 -1.58
N THR A 145 1.34 -14.54 -0.32
CA THR A 145 0.75 -15.75 0.26
C THR A 145 -0.72 -15.53 0.61
N SER A 146 -1.45 -16.62 0.89
CA SER A 146 -2.82 -16.55 1.40
C SER A 146 -2.96 -15.69 2.66
N LEU A 147 -2.02 -15.78 3.61
CA LEU A 147 -2.00 -14.96 4.83
C LEU A 147 -1.77 -13.45 4.54
N GLN A 148 -0.93 -13.14 3.55
CA GLN A 148 -0.66 -11.76 3.14
C GLN A 148 -1.88 -11.17 2.41
N LEU A 149 -2.49 -11.94 1.51
CA LEU A 149 -3.74 -11.57 0.84
C LEU A 149 -4.89 -11.40 1.83
N GLN A 150 -4.99 -12.27 2.85
CA GLN A 150 -5.94 -12.13 3.94
C GLN A 150 -5.76 -10.78 4.65
N SER A 151 -4.52 -10.38 4.91
CA SER A 151 -4.23 -9.09 5.57
C SER A 151 -4.70 -7.91 4.71
N ILE A 152 -4.56 -7.95 3.39
CA ILE A 152 -5.14 -6.95 2.46
C ILE A 152 -6.66 -6.91 2.59
N VAL A 153 -7.32 -8.07 2.55
CA VAL A 153 -8.78 -8.16 2.65
C VAL A 153 -9.27 -7.56 3.96
N GLU A 154 -8.64 -7.90 5.08
CA GLU A 154 -9.00 -7.36 6.39
C GLU A 154 -8.71 -5.87 6.50
N PHE A 155 -7.62 -5.38 5.91
CA PHE A 155 -7.33 -3.96 5.80
C PHE A 155 -8.42 -3.20 5.05
N LEU A 156 -8.79 -3.63 3.84
CA LEU A 156 -9.84 -2.95 3.07
C LEU A 156 -11.19 -2.94 3.80
N LYS A 157 -11.54 -4.04 4.49
CA LYS A 157 -12.75 -4.08 5.33
C LYS A 157 -12.67 -3.14 6.53
N TYR A 158 -11.50 -2.98 7.13
CA TYR A 158 -11.27 -1.97 8.16
C TYR A 158 -11.45 -0.55 7.60
N ARG A 159 -10.88 -0.23 6.42
CA ARG A 159 -11.06 1.07 5.74
C ARG A 159 -12.53 1.39 5.47
N ILE A 160 -13.30 0.42 4.96
CA ILE A 160 -14.76 0.56 4.79
C ILE A 160 -15.43 0.88 6.13
N SER A 161 -15.06 0.19 7.21
CA SER A 161 -15.65 0.44 8.53
C SER A 161 -15.30 1.81 9.11
N GLU A 162 -14.08 2.30 8.87
CA GLU A 162 -13.63 3.62 9.30
C GLU A 162 -14.40 4.72 8.59
N ILE A 163 -14.56 4.62 7.25
CA ILE A 163 -15.36 5.58 6.46
C ILE A 163 -16.81 5.57 6.94
N LYS A 164 -17.42 4.39 7.13
CA LYS A 164 -18.81 4.27 7.62
C LYS A 164 -18.99 4.86 9.01
N GLU A 165 -18.04 4.66 9.91
CA GLU A 165 -18.06 5.25 11.26
C GLU A 165 -17.93 6.78 11.19
N TYR A 166 -17.01 7.30 10.38
CA TYR A 166 -16.80 8.73 10.20
C TYR A 166 -18.05 9.42 9.62
N SER A 167 -18.65 8.87 8.55
CA SER A 167 -19.91 9.38 7.99
C SER A 167 -21.06 9.37 8.99
N SER A 168 -21.15 8.36 9.87
CA SER A 168 -22.16 8.31 10.93
C SER A 168 -21.99 9.42 12.00
N LYS A 169 -20.76 9.91 12.19
CA LYS A 169 -20.44 11.03 13.08
C LYS A 169 -20.73 12.37 12.40
N GLU A 170 -20.40 12.53 11.12
CA GLU A 170 -20.65 13.77 10.34
C GLU A 170 -22.13 14.01 10.02
N VAL A 171 -22.95 12.96 9.85
CA VAL A 171 -24.42 13.10 9.72
C VAL A 171 -25.02 13.84 10.94
N LYS A 172 -24.32 13.89 12.08
CA LYS A 172 -24.72 14.68 13.26
C LYS A 172 -24.25 16.14 13.24
N MET A 173 -23.43 16.59 12.28
CA MET A 173 -22.73 17.90 12.31
C MET A 173 -22.83 18.79 11.05
N ASN A 174 -23.74 18.51 10.11
CA ASN A 174 -23.97 19.23 8.82
C ASN A 174 -23.03 18.79 7.67
N ALA A 175 -23.61 18.68 6.47
CA ALA A 175 -23.17 17.87 5.33
C ALA A 175 -21.82 18.23 4.66
N SER A 176 -21.06 17.19 4.27
CA SER A 176 -20.47 17.01 2.93
C SER A 176 -20.11 15.53 2.73
N GLY A 177 -20.82 14.83 1.84
CA GLY A 177 -20.69 13.38 1.66
C GLY A 177 -19.30 12.95 1.19
N MET A 178 -18.54 12.30 2.07
CA MET A 178 -17.52 11.33 1.66
C MET A 178 -18.24 10.17 0.95
N ASN A 179 -17.81 9.90 -0.27
CA ASN A 179 -18.68 9.51 -1.37
C ASN A 179 -18.95 7.99 -1.34
N ASP A 180 -20.21 7.56 -1.51
CA ASP A 180 -20.59 6.14 -1.60
C ASP A 180 -19.73 5.39 -2.64
N ASP A 181 -19.21 6.11 -3.64
CA ASP A 181 -18.24 5.63 -4.63
C ASP A 181 -16.97 5.02 -4.01
N ASP A 182 -16.41 5.60 -2.95
CA ASP A 182 -15.18 5.09 -2.32
C ASP A 182 -15.44 3.75 -1.62
N ILE A 183 -16.56 3.64 -0.91
CA ILE A 183 -17.01 2.39 -0.30
C ILE A 183 -17.22 1.32 -1.38
N ILE A 184 -17.87 1.67 -2.50
CA ILE A 184 -18.09 0.75 -3.61
C ILE A 184 -16.76 0.25 -4.21
N GLN A 185 -15.75 1.11 -4.37
CA GLN A 185 -14.44 0.69 -4.87
C GLN A 185 -13.73 -0.23 -3.88
N LEU A 186 -13.78 0.08 -2.58
CA LEU A 186 -13.21 -0.77 -1.55
C LEU A 186 -13.91 -2.14 -1.47
N GLU A 187 -15.24 -2.18 -1.59
CA GLU A 187 -16.02 -3.43 -1.59
C GLU A 187 -15.66 -4.31 -2.81
N LYS A 188 -15.45 -3.71 -3.99
CA LYS A 188 -14.90 -4.42 -5.16
C LYS A 188 -13.48 -4.95 -4.90
N GLY A 189 -12.66 -4.15 -4.22
CA GLY A 189 -11.33 -4.56 -3.74
C GLY A 189 -11.41 -5.81 -2.87
N VAL A 190 -12.26 -5.78 -1.85
CA VAL A 190 -12.49 -6.92 -0.94
C VAL A 190 -12.88 -8.17 -1.73
N GLU A 191 -13.81 -8.08 -2.68
CA GLU A 191 -14.22 -9.23 -3.49
C GLU A 191 -13.05 -9.79 -4.32
N TYR A 192 -12.32 -8.91 -5.01
CA TYR A 192 -11.19 -9.28 -5.86
C TYR A 192 -10.08 -9.99 -5.06
N TRP A 193 -9.65 -9.37 -3.96
CA TRP A 193 -8.57 -9.93 -3.12
C TRP A 193 -9.01 -11.21 -2.39
N THR A 194 -10.29 -11.33 -2.01
CA THR A 194 -10.83 -12.58 -1.45
C THR A 194 -10.76 -13.72 -2.46
N LYS A 195 -11.11 -13.47 -3.74
CA LYS A 195 -10.99 -14.47 -4.80
C LYS A 195 -9.53 -14.90 -5.03
N LYS A 196 -8.59 -13.94 -5.04
CA LYS A 196 -7.15 -14.22 -5.14
C LYS A 196 -6.65 -15.06 -3.97
N MET A 197 -7.06 -14.72 -2.75
CA MET A 197 -6.71 -15.46 -1.53
C MET A 197 -7.15 -16.92 -1.58
N ILE A 198 -8.35 -17.21 -2.11
CA ILE A 198 -8.86 -18.60 -2.22
C ILE A 198 -8.03 -19.43 -3.23
N ILE A 199 -7.46 -18.77 -4.25
CA ILE A 199 -6.68 -19.44 -5.31
C ILE A 199 -5.22 -19.62 -4.91
N ALA A 200 -4.68 -18.74 -4.06
CA ALA A 200 -3.34 -18.84 -3.51
C ALA A 200 -3.31 -19.94 -2.43
N ASN A 201 -2.86 -21.15 -2.80
CA ASN A 201 -2.55 -22.21 -1.84
C ASN A 201 -1.22 -21.91 -1.13
#